data_AF-A0A357V027-F1
#
_entry.id   AF-A0A357V027-F1
#
_cell.length_a   1.000
_cell.length_b   1.000
_cell.length_c   1.000
_cell.angle_alpha   90.00
_cell.angle_beta   90.00
_cell.angle_gamma   90.00
#
_symmetry.space_group_name_H-M   'P 1'
#
loop_
_entity.id
_entity.type
_entity.pdbx_description
1 polymer ?
#
loop_
_entity_poly.entity_id
_entity_poly.type
_entity_poly.pdbx_seq_one_letter_code
_entity_poly.pdbx_strand_id
1 'polypeptide(L)' 'ATEDEEVKKAILRSLADHLGENTVIATNTSSISITRLAAQTDRPERFVGMHFMNPV' A
#
# COMPACT_ATOMS: atom_id res chain seq x y z
N ALA A 1 -0.95 9.65 0.70
CA ALA A 1 -0.98 9.93 -0.76
C ALA A 1 -2.43 10.09 -1.20
N THR A 2 -2.69 10.89 -2.22
CA THR A 2 -4.02 11.06 -2.83
C THR A 2 -4.59 9.72 -3.34
N GLU A 3 -5.88 9.74 -3.68
CA GLU A 3 -6.56 8.56 -4.21
C GLU A 3 -6.36 8.39 -5.72
N ASP A 4 -5.09 8.29 -6.07
CA ASP A 4 -4.58 8.05 -7.42
C ASP A 4 -3.79 6.73 -7.43
N GLU A 5 -4.15 5.83 -8.34
CA GLU A 5 -3.55 4.50 -8.40
C GLU A 5 -2.06 4.58 -8.77
N GLU A 6 -1.68 5.36 -9.78
CA GLU A 6 -0.29 5.42 -10.24
C GLU A 6 0.63 6.06 -9.20
N VAL A 7 0.15 7.09 -8.50
CA VAL A 7 0.88 7.70 -7.37
C VAL A 7 1.14 6.66 -6.28
N LYS A 8 0.13 5.87 -5.89
CA LYS A 8 0.32 4.83 -4.87
C LYS A 8 1.27 3.74 -5.34
N LYS A 9 1.14 3.27 -6.59
CA LYS A 9 2.05 2.26 -7.13
C LYS A 9 3.50 2.75 -7.14
N ALA A 10 3.75 4.01 -7.51
CA ALA A 10 5.08 4.59 -7.51
C ALA A 10 5.70 4.62 -6.10
N ILE A 11 4.92 5.02 -5.10
CA ILE A 11 5.35 4.99 -3.70
C ILE A 11 5.68 3.55 -3.28
N LEU A 12 4.77 2.60 -3.53
CA LEU A 12 4.95 1.20 -3.14
C LEU A 12 6.22 0.57 -3.74
N ARG A 13 6.51 0.84 -5.02
CA ARG A 13 7.75 0.38 -5.67
C ARG A 13 9.01 0.95 -5.03
N SER A 14 8.97 2.19 -4.56
CA SER A 14 10.13 2.82 -3.91
C SER A 14 10.37 2.36 -2.46
N LEU A 15 9.41 1.67 -1.84
CA LEU A 15 9.51 1.31 -0.42
C LEU A 15 10.40 0.09 -0.19
N ALA A 16 10.49 -0.87 -1.11
CA ALA A 16 11.11 -2.18 -0.89
C ALA A 16 12.53 -2.08 -0.26
N ASP A 17 13.39 -1.21 -0.79
CA ASP A 17 14.78 -1.03 -0.34
C ASP A 17 14.91 -0.39 1.05
N HIS A 18 13.82 0.16 1.61
CA HIS A 18 13.80 0.90 2.86
C HIS A 18 13.14 0.14 4.01
N LEU A 19 12.54 -1.02 3.75
CA LEU A 19 11.74 -1.77 4.72
C LEU A 19 12.45 -3.04 5.19
N GLY A 20 12.50 -3.24 6.51
CA GLY A 20 13.02 -4.48 7.10
C GLY A 20 12.18 -5.71 6.72
N GLU A 21 12.77 -6.90 6.84
CA GLU A 21 12.17 -8.17 6.39
C GLU A 21 10.78 -8.47 6.97
N ASN A 22 10.51 -7.98 8.19
CA ASN A 22 9.26 -8.23 8.90
C ASN A 22 8.20 -7.12 8.79
N THR A 23 8.46 -6.06 8.01
CA THR A 23 7.55 -4.93 7.90
C THR A 23 6.27 -5.29 7.15
N VAL A 24 5.13 -4.87 7.71
CA VAL A 24 3.80 -4.91 7.07
C VAL A 24 3.52 -3.57 6.40
N ILE A 25 2.98 -3.61 5.18
CA ILE A 25 2.58 -2.42 4.42
C ILE A 25 1.06 -2.30 4.50
N ALA A 26 0.56 -1.15 4.96
CA ALA A 26 -0.88 -0.87 5.05
C ALA A 26 -1.28 0.27 4.10
N THR A 27 -2.42 0.14 3.43
CA THR A 27 -3.02 1.21 2.60
C THR A 27 -4.39 1.62 3.13
N ASN A 28 -4.64 2.92 3.20
CA ASN A 28 -5.95 3.49 3.53
C ASN A 28 -6.78 3.81 2.27
N THR A 29 -6.63 3.02 1.20
CA THR A 29 -7.43 3.24 -0.01
C THR A 29 -8.91 2.89 0.23
N SER A 30 -9.81 3.69 -0.33
CA SER A 30 -11.26 3.46 -0.26
C SER A 30 -11.83 2.82 -1.53
N SER A 31 -11.18 2.99 -2.68
CA SER A 31 -11.71 2.61 -3.99
C SER A 31 -10.75 1.84 -4.89
N ILE A 32 -9.48 1.72 -4.51
CA ILE A 32 -8.47 1.02 -5.31
C ILE A 32 -8.32 -0.42 -4.80
N SER A 33 -8.20 -1.38 -5.71
CA SER A 33 -8.00 -2.79 -5.37
C SER A 33 -6.73 -3.00 -4.54
N ILE A 34 -6.89 -3.53 -3.32
CA ILE A 34 -5.76 -3.88 -2.46
C ILE A 34 -4.84 -4.93 -3.10
N THR A 35 -5.40 -5.90 -3.83
CA THR A 35 -4.63 -6.94 -4.53
C THR A 35 -3.76 -6.35 -5.62
N ARG A 36 -4.28 -5.35 -6.35
CA ARG A 36 -3.51 -4.66 -7.40
C ARG A 36 -2.37 -3.82 -6.83
N LEU A 37 -2.59 -3.18 -5.69
CA LEU A 37 -1.55 -2.43 -4.98
C LEU A 37 -0.49 -3.37 -4.37
N ALA A 38 -0.90 -4.46 -3.73
CA ALA A 38 0.01 -5.46 -3.15
C ALA A 38 0.99 -6.03 -4.17
N ALA A 39 0.54 -6.26 -5.41
CA ALA A 39 1.36 -6.75 -6.51
C ALA A 39 2.50 -5.80 -6.94
N GLN A 40 2.54 -4.57 -6.41
CA GLN A 40 3.64 -3.61 -6.65
C GLN A 40 4.71 -3.63 -5.57
N THR A 41 4.62 -4.56 -4.63
CA THR A 41 5.59 -4.74 -3.54
C THR A 41 6.33 -6.06 -3.71
N ASP A 42 7.48 -6.18 -3.05
CA ASP A 42 8.27 -7.41 -2.94
C ASP A 42 7.67 -8.43 -1.94
N ARG A 43 6.64 -8.03 -1.19
CA ARG A 43 6.04 -8.78 -0.06
C ARG A 43 4.51 -8.72 -0.07
N PRO A 44 3.83 -9.16 -1.14
CA PRO A 44 2.38 -9.06 -1.27
C PRO A 44 1.62 -9.75 -0.13
N GLU A 45 2.18 -10.79 0.49
CA GLU A 45 1.64 -11.49 1.66
C GLU A 45 1.68 -10.68 2.96
N ARG A 46 2.45 -9.58 2.99
CA ARG A 46 2.55 -8.63 4.11
C ARG A 46 1.89 -7.29 3.78
N PHE A 47 0.93 -7.29 2.84
CA PHE A 47 0.19 -6.10 2.44
C PHE A 47 -1.27 -6.17 2.92
N VAL A 48 -1.75 -5.12 3.57
CA VAL A 48 -3.11 -5.06 4.14
C VAL A 48 -3.83 -3.76 3.79
N GLY A 49 -5.16 -3.84 3.69
CA GLY A 49 -6.02 -2.65 3.72
C GLY A 49 -6.27 -2.24 5.17
N MET A 50 -6.01 -0.99 5.52
CA MET A 50 -6.34 -0.39 6.81
C MET A 50 -7.19 0.84 6.56
N HIS A 51 -8.50 0.62 6.43
CA HIS A 51 -9.46 1.64 6.01
C HIS A 51 -10.00 2.43 7.22
N PHE A 52 -9.88 3.74 7.17
CA PHE A 52 -10.39 4.68 8.18
C PHE A 52 -11.53 5.53 7.60
N MET A 53 -12.42 6.00 8.48
CA MET A 53 -13.55 6.87 8.14
C MET A 53 -13.36 8.25 8.76
N ASN A 54 -13.66 9.32 8.02
CA ASN A 54 -13.56 10.68 8.55
C ASN A 54 -14.68 10.97 9.59
N PRO A 55 -14.39 11.68 10.70
CA PRO A 55 -13.07 12.19 11.08
C PRO A 55 -12.19 11.08 11.67
N VAL A 56 -10.92 11.12 11.30
CA VAL A 56 -9.85 10.27 11.86
C VAL A 56 -9.02 11.04 12.87
#